data_AF-A0A0K2U6L6-F1
#
_entry.id   AF-A0A0K2U6L6-F1
#
_cell.length_a   1.000
_cell.length_b   1.000
_cell.length_c   1.000
_cell.angle_alpha   90.00
_cell.angle_beta   90.00
_cell.angle_gamma   90.00
#
_symmetry.space_group_name_H-M   'P 1'
#
loop_
_entity.id
_entity.type
_entity.pdbx_description
1 polymer ?
#
loop_
_entity_poly.entity_id
_entity_poly.type
_entity_poly.pdbx_seq_one_letter_code
_entity_poly.pdbx_strand_id
1 'polypeptide(L)'
;MSKLDRRRKGVFGPAMGKKCVVFIDDLNLPQADEYGSVPPLELLRQWIDHGYWYEKKDSSKLELLDVLLFAALTPSTGNDLSSRFMRHLNILGIDDFEDETLRRIFSTNISFHFQKKNYELAVANLALPLIEASLSVY
;
A
#
# COMPACT_ATOMS: atom_id res chain seq x y z
N MET A 1 -6.18 -19.63 -6.68
CA MET A 1 -4.78 -19.95 -6.36
C MET A 1 -4.42 -19.25 -5.06
N SER A 2 -3.83 -19.94 -4.07
CA SER A 2 -3.30 -19.27 -2.88
C SER A 2 -2.09 -18.42 -3.30
N LYS A 3 -1.94 -17.22 -2.73
CA LYS A 3 -0.81 -16.32 -3.05
C LYS A 3 0.54 -16.83 -2.51
N LEU A 4 0.49 -17.82 -1.61
CA LEU A 4 1.65 -18.49 -1.04
C LEU A 4 1.55 -20.00 -1.30
N ASP A 5 2.71 -20.60 -1.53
CA ASP A 5 2.89 -22.03 -1.71
C ASP A 5 3.20 -22.67 -0.36
N ARG A 6 2.66 -23.88 -0.16
CA ARG A 6 3.04 -24.70 0.99
C ARG A 6 4.39 -25.35 0.69
N ARG A 7 5.45 -24.87 1.35
CA ARG A 7 6.81 -25.42 1.20
C ARG A 7 6.94 -26.76 1.94
N ARG A 8 6.35 -26.86 3.13
CA ARG A 8 6.23 -28.09 3.94
C ARG A 8 5.05 -27.96 4.91
N LYS A 9 4.78 -28.98 5.73
CA LYS A 9 3.70 -28.91 6.74
C LYS A 9 3.92 -27.72 7.67
N GLY A 10 2.92 -26.84 7.76
CA GLY A 10 2.96 -25.65 8.60
C GLY A 10 3.88 -24.52 8.12
N VAL A 11 4.46 -24.59 6.91
CA VAL A 11 5.36 -23.55 6.40
C VAL A 11 4.93 -23.10 5.01
N PHE A 12 4.71 -21.79 4.88
CA PHE A 12 4.21 -21.13 3.69
C PHE A 12 5.16 -20.03 3.26
N GLY A 13 5.26 -19.82 1.95
CA GLY A 13 6.07 -18.76 1.36
C GLY A 13 5.83 -18.68 -0.14
N PRO A 14 6.37 -17.67 -0.82
CA PRO A 14 6.36 -17.65 -2.28
C PRO A 14 7.23 -18.79 -2.85
N ALA A 15 7.18 -18.96 -4.18
CA ALA A 15 8.10 -19.82 -4.91
C ALA A 15 9.56 -19.58 -4.49
N MET A 16 10.35 -20.65 -4.46
CA MET A 16 11.72 -20.63 -3.95
C MET A 16 12.58 -19.56 -4.65
N GLY A 17 13.34 -18.80 -3.87
CA GLY A 17 14.17 -17.68 -4.37
C GLY A 17 13.41 -16.37 -4.62
N LYS A 18 12.09 -16.32 -4.42
CA LYS A 18 11.30 -15.09 -4.49
C LYS A 18 10.94 -14.56 -3.10
N LYS A 19 10.58 -13.28 -3.04
CA LYS A 19 9.93 -12.65 -1.87
C LYS A 19 8.51 -12.23 -2.24
N CYS A 20 7.61 -12.30 -1.27
CA CYS A 20 6.24 -11.80 -1.37
C CYS A 20 6.12 -10.52 -0.56
N VAL A 21 5.48 -9.50 -1.11
CA VAL A 21 5.12 -8.29 -0.37
C VAL A 21 3.63 -8.32 -0.10
N VAL A 22 3.24 -8.27 1.17
CA VAL A 22 1.88 -8.00 1.61
C VAL A 22 1.77 -6.49 1.72
N PHE A 23 1.01 -5.88 0.80
CA PHE A 23 0.71 -4.46 0.82
C PHE A 23 -0.66 -4.21 1.45
N ILE A 24 -0.74 -3.25 2.37
CA ILE A 24 -1.98 -2.77 3.00
C ILE A 24 -2.11 -1.27 2.72
N ASP A 25 -3.15 -0.87 2.02
CA ASP A 25 -3.33 0.53 1.58
C ASP A 25 -3.81 1.44 2.73
N ASP A 26 -4.84 1.01 3.47
CA ASP A 26 -5.40 1.75 4.60
C ASP A 26 -5.16 1.03 5.93
N LEU A 27 -3.93 1.13 6.44
CA LEU A 27 -3.54 0.41 7.66
C LEU A 27 -4.27 0.91 8.91
N ASN A 28 -4.64 2.19 8.95
CA ASN A 28 -5.27 2.85 10.08
C ASN A 28 -6.81 2.87 10.03
N LEU A 29 -7.44 2.27 9.01
CA LEU A 29 -8.91 2.22 8.90
C LEU A 29 -9.62 1.34 9.95
N PRO A 30 -9.07 0.18 10.39
CA PRO A 30 -9.76 -0.68 11.33
C PRO A 30 -10.07 0.02 12.66
N GLN A 31 -11.28 -0.18 13.17
CA GLN A 31 -11.76 0.41 14.41
C GLN A 31 -11.28 -0.35 15.64
N ALA A 32 -11.03 0.39 16.72
CA ALA A 32 -10.75 -0.21 18.01
C ALA A 32 -12.01 -0.85 18.61
N ASP A 33 -11.83 -1.91 19.37
CA ASP A 33 -12.87 -2.47 20.22
C ASP A 33 -13.08 -1.65 21.49
N GLU A 34 -14.01 -2.08 22.35
CA GLU A 34 -14.33 -1.43 23.62
C GLU A 34 -13.13 -1.34 24.60
N TYR A 35 -12.08 -2.13 24.35
CA TYR A 35 -10.84 -2.15 25.14
C TYR A 35 -9.69 -1.39 24.47
N GLY A 36 -9.93 -0.69 23.37
CA GLY A 36 -8.91 0.07 22.64
C GLY A 36 -7.96 -0.79 21.80
N SER A 37 -8.27 -2.08 21.63
CA SER A 37 -7.47 -2.98 20.80
C SER A 37 -7.97 -2.96 19.36
N VAL A 38 -7.05 -3.10 18.40
CA VAL A 38 -7.37 -3.20 16.98
C VAL A 38 -6.98 -4.60 16.51
N PRO A 39 -7.90 -5.58 16.55
CA PRO A 39 -7.56 -7.00 16.34
C PRO A 39 -6.80 -7.31 15.05
N PRO A 40 -7.10 -6.67 13.89
CA PRO A 40 -6.32 -6.87 12.67
C PRO A 40 -4.85 -6.47 12.83
N LEU A 41 -4.57 -5.36 13.54
CA LEU A 41 -3.20 -4.91 13.77
C LEU A 41 -2.45 -5.81 14.75
N GLU A 42 -3.14 -6.37 15.74
CA GLU A 42 -2.53 -7.34 16.66
C GLU A 42 -2.17 -8.66 15.96
N LEU A 43 -2.96 -9.10 14.99
CA LEU A 43 -2.63 -10.26 14.18
C LEU A 43 -1.40 -10.01 13.29
N LEU A 44 -1.27 -8.80 12.73
CA LEU A 44 -0.08 -8.40 11.99
C LEU A 44 1.13 -8.34 12.91
N ARG A 45 0.99 -7.72 14.10
CA ARG A 45 2.05 -7.64 15.10
C ARG A 45 2.54 -9.03 15.52
N GLN A 46 1.63 -9.96 15.77
CA GLN A 46 1.97 -11.35 16.08
C GLN A 46 2.88 -11.96 15.01
N TRP A 47 2.57 -11.76 13.73
CA TRP A 47 3.42 -12.27 12.66
C TRP A 47 4.76 -11.56 12.58
N ILE A 48 4.81 -10.25 12.73
CA ILE A 48 6.07 -9.50 12.69
C ILE A 48 6.99 -9.88 13.86
N ASP A 49 6.43 -10.09 15.06
CA ASP A 49 7.16 -10.49 16.26
C ASP A 49 7.70 -11.92 16.17
N HIS A 50 6.92 -12.85 15.62
CA HIS A 50 7.18 -14.28 15.77
C HIS A 50 7.44 -15.03 14.47
N GLY A 51 7.10 -14.47 13.32
CA GLY A 51 7.22 -15.10 12.01
C GLY A 51 6.13 -16.14 11.70
N TYR A 52 5.05 -16.19 12.47
CA TYR A 52 3.97 -17.16 12.29
C TYR A 52 2.60 -16.68 12.76
N TRP A 53 1.57 -17.40 12.32
CA TRP A 53 0.20 -17.34 12.84
C TRP A 53 -0.22 -18.67 13.44
N TYR A 54 -1.36 -18.67 14.13
CA TYR A 54 -2.04 -19.90 14.51
C TYR A 54 -3.22 -20.17 13.58
N GLU A 55 -3.35 -21.41 13.13
CA GLU A 55 -4.51 -21.88 12.39
C GLU A 55 -5.74 -21.89 13.30
N LYS A 56 -6.87 -21.36 12.82
CA LYS A 56 -8.08 -21.23 13.66
C LYS A 56 -8.70 -22.58 14.03
N LYS A 57 -8.48 -23.61 13.21
CA LYS A 57 -9.12 -24.92 13.35
C LYS A 57 -8.49 -25.78 14.44
N ASP A 58 -7.17 -25.81 14.51
CA ASP A 58 -6.41 -26.73 15.36
C ASP A 58 -5.29 -26.05 16.17
N SER A 59 -5.22 -24.72 16.12
CA SER A 59 -4.18 -23.92 16.78
C SER A 59 -2.75 -24.33 16.38
N SER A 60 -2.59 -24.99 15.24
CA SER A 60 -1.27 -25.33 14.72
C SER A 60 -0.54 -24.08 14.24
N LYS A 61 0.78 -24.09 14.39
CA LYS A 61 1.65 -22.99 13.96
C LYS A 61 1.80 -22.98 12.44
N LEU A 62 1.60 -21.82 11.83
CA LEU A 62 1.79 -21.53 10.42
C LEU A 62 2.92 -20.52 10.24
N GLU A 63 4.11 -20.99 9.86
CA GLU A 63 5.28 -20.15 9.59
C GLU A 63 5.20 -19.51 8.21
N LEU A 64 5.54 -18.22 8.15
CA LEU A 64 5.58 -17.43 6.92
C LEU A 64 7.04 -17.08 6.61
N LEU A 65 7.56 -17.58 5.50
CA LEU A 65 8.93 -17.35 5.04
C LEU A 65 8.95 -16.48 3.78
N ASP A 66 9.97 -15.62 3.69
CA ASP A 66 10.20 -14.72 2.54
C ASP A 66 9.00 -13.81 2.24
N VAL A 67 8.30 -13.36 3.29
CA VAL A 67 7.19 -12.41 3.20
C VAL A 67 7.58 -11.10 3.88
N LEU A 68 7.28 -9.98 3.24
CA LEU A 68 7.52 -8.62 3.74
C LEU A 68 6.18 -7.90 3.92
N LEU A 69 6.06 -7.09 4.96
CA LEU A 69 4.94 -6.18 5.14
C LEU A 69 5.31 -4.80 4.59
N PHE A 70 4.44 -4.25 3.74
CA PHE A 70 4.47 -2.86 3.32
C PHE A 70 3.08 -2.27 3.56
N ALA A 71 2.99 -1.05 4.05
CA ALA A 71 1.71 -0.46 4.37
C ALA A 71 1.71 1.04 4.13
N ALA A 72 0.55 1.57 3.74
CA ALA A 72 0.26 2.98 3.67
C ALA A 72 -0.73 3.36 4.78
N LEU A 73 -0.67 4.63 5.15
CA LEU A 73 -1.59 5.26 6.08
C LEU A 73 -2.13 6.51 5.39
N THR A 74 -3.40 6.78 5.61
CA THR A 74 -4.00 8.04 5.17
C THR A 74 -4.00 8.99 6.37
N PRO A 75 -3.25 10.11 6.37
CA PRO A 75 -3.19 11.02 7.51
C PRO A 75 -4.55 11.63 7.88
N SER A 76 -5.42 11.79 6.87
CA SER A 76 -6.73 12.45 6.98
C SER A 76 -7.84 11.53 7.51
N THR A 77 -7.62 10.21 7.54
CA THR A 77 -8.65 9.22 7.88
C THR A 77 -8.08 8.08 8.71
N GLY A 78 -8.81 7.61 9.72
CA GLY A 78 -8.43 6.43 10.50
C GLY A 78 -7.92 6.72 11.92
N ASN A 79 -7.45 5.67 12.58
CA ASN A 79 -7.05 5.65 13.99
C ASN A 79 -5.53 5.73 14.17
N ASP A 80 -5.09 6.30 15.29
CA ASP A 80 -3.67 6.26 15.64
C ASP A 80 -3.20 4.81 15.81
N LEU A 81 -2.06 4.49 15.19
CA LEU A 81 -1.43 3.20 15.36
C LEU A 81 -0.69 3.15 16.70
N SER A 82 -0.78 2.01 17.39
CA SER A 82 -0.05 1.84 18.65
C SER A 82 1.47 1.87 18.43
N SER A 83 2.21 2.47 19.37
CA SER A 83 3.69 2.53 19.32
C SER A 83 4.32 1.13 19.32
N ARG A 84 3.65 0.14 19.91
CA ARG A 84 4.09 -1.27 19.88
C ARG A 84 4.13 -1.83 18.45
N PHE A 85 3.18 -1.45 17.60
CA PHE A 85 3.14 -1.88 16.22
C PHE A 85 4.13 -1.07 15.37
N MET A 86 4.11 0.26 15.51
CA MET A 86 4.97 1.15 14.73
C MET A 86 6.46 0.91 14.94
N ARG A 87 6.88 0.43 16.13
CA ARG A 87 8.29 0.09 16.42
C ARG A 87 8.91 -0.89 15.42
N HIS A 88 8.10 -1.74 14.78
CA HIS A 88 8.61 -2.72 13.81
C HIS A 88 8.73 -2.19 12.38
N LEU A 89 8.30 -0.96 12.13
CA LEU A 89 8.20 -0.39 10.79
C LEU A 89 9.16 0.79 10.64
N ASN A 90 9.67 0.96 9.42
CA ASN A 90 10.26 2.22 9.01
C ASN A 90 9.15 3.12 8.47
N ILE A 91 8.97 4.29 9.07
CA ILE A 91 7.93 5.25 8.68
C ILE A 91 8.54 6.23 7.67
N LEU A 92 7.90 6.34 6.51
CA LEU A 92 8.25 7.30 5.47
C LEU A 92 7.06 8.24 5.27
N GLY A 93 7.28 9.54 5.45
CA GLY A 93 6.31 10.57 5.09
C GLY A 93 6.46 10.95 3.63
N ILE A 94 5.34 11.04 2.92
CA ILE A 94 5.26 11.63 1.58
C ILE A 94 4.43 12.89 1.74
N ASP A 95 5.04 14.03 1.42
CA ASP A 95 4.37 15.33 1.45
C ASP A 95 3.66 15.62 0.13
N ASP A 96 2.83 16.64 0.13
CA ASP A 96 2.15 17.10 -1.07
C ASP A 96 3.17 17.54 -2.14
N PHE A 97 2.85 17.26 -3.40
CA PHE A 97 3.72 17.63 -4.51
C PHE A 97 3.59 19.12 -4.83
N GLU A 98 4.72 19.77 -5.08
CA GLU A 98 4.75 21.13 -5.62
C GLU A 98 4.06 21.21 -7.00
N ASP A 99 3.46 22.35 -7.31
CA ASP A 99 2.77 22.62 -8.58
C ASP A 99 3.63 22.28 -9.81
N GLU A 100 4.94 22.56 -9.76
CA GLU A 100 5.86 22.23 -10.85
C GLU A 100 5.95 20.71 -11.08
N THR A 101 5.98 19.94 -9.99
CA THR A 101 6.01 18.47 -10.04
C THR A 101 4.69 17.93 -10.58
N LEU A 102 3.56 18.44 -10.09
CA LEU A 102 2.23 18.07 -10.59
C LEU A 102 2.08 18.42 -12.08
N ARG A 103 2.46 19.64 -12.48
CA ARG A 103 2.45 20.09 -13.87
C ARG A 103 3.24 19.15 -14.75
N ARG A 104 4.44 18.74 -14.34
CA ARG A 104 5.28 17.79 -15.10
C ARG A 104 4.62 16.42 -15.23
N ILE A 105 4.08 15.87 -14.14
CA ILE A 105 3.42 14.56 -14.14
C ILE A 105 2.22 14.57 -15.09
N PHE A 106 1.32 15.54 -14.93
CA PHE A 106 0.10 15.60 -15.74
C PHE A 106 0.38 15.97 -17.20
N SER A 107 1.37 16.84 -17.47
CA SER A 107 1.78 17.19 -18.85
C SER A 107 2.30 15.98 -19.61
N THR A 108 3.10 15.16 -18.94
CA THR A 108 3.64 13.93 -19.52
C THR A 108 2.50 12.95 -19.85
N ASN A 109 1.57 12.75 -18.92
CA ASN A 109 0.45 11.83 -19.11
C ASN A 109 -0.51 12.26 -20.23
N ILE A 110 -0.93 13.53 -20.25
CA ILE A 110 -1.85 14.06 -21.25
C ILE A 110 -1.20 14.06 -22.64
N SER A 111 0.06 14.54 -22.74
CA SER A 111 0.78 14.56 -24.02
C SER A 111 0.93 13.15 -24.60
N PHE A 112 1.30 12.18 -23.75
CA PHE A 112 1.37 10.77 -24.16
C PHE A 112 0.01 10.23 -24.61
N HIS A 113 -1.07 10.55 -23.88
CA HIS A 113 -2.41 10.13 -24.25
C HIS A 113 -2.84 10.68 -25.61
N PHE A 114 -2.65 11.99 -25.83
CA PHE A 114 -3.03 12.66 -27.07
C PHE A 114 -2.27 12.12 -28.27
N GLN A 115 -0.97 11.89 -28.12
CA GLN A 115 -0.15 11.27 -29.16
C GLN A 115 -0.61 9.84 -29.45
N LYS A 116 -0.81 9.01 -28.42
CA LYS A 116 -1.21 7.61 -28.57
C LYS A 116 -2.57 7.45 -29.25
N LYS A 117 -3.46 8.43 -29.08
CA LYS A 117 -4.82 8.43 -29.65
C LYS A 117 -4.92 9.20 -30.96
N ASN A 118 -3.82 9.76 -31.48
CA ASN A 118 -3.78 10.57 -32.70
C ASN A 118 -4.83 11.69 -32.70
N TYR A 119 -4.93 12.43 -31.59
CA TYR A 119 -5.76 13.63 -31.56
C TYR A 119 -5.27 14.65 -32.59
N GLU A 120 -6.20 15.41 -33.17
CA GLU A 120 -5.86 16.51 -34.07
C GLU A 120 -4.93 17.50 -33.36
N LEU A 121 -3.97 18.07 -34.10
CA LEU A 121 -2.98 18.99 -33.55
C LEU A 121 -3.60 20.17 -32.78
N ALA A 122 -4.75 20.68 -33.27
CA ALA A 122 -5.50 21.74 -32.59
C ALA A 122 -5.93 21.34 -31.17
N VAL A 123 -6.36 20.09 -30.97
CA VAL A 123 -6.74 19.56 -29.66
C VAL A 123 -5.50 19.20 -28.85
N ALA A 124 -4.47 18.63 -29.49
CA ALA A 124 -3.23 18.26 -28.82
C ALA A 124 -2.53 19.47 -28.17
N ASN A 125 -2.58 20.62 -28.83
CA ASN A 125 -2.02 21.88 -28.33
C ASN A 125 -2.74 22.43 -27.08
N LEU A 126 -3.93 21.93 -26.75
CA LEU A 126 -4.66 22.31 -25.53
C LEU A 126 -4.18 21.56 -24.28
N ALA A 127 -3.24 20.61 -24.41
CA ALA A 127 -2.73 19.81 -23.29
C ALA A 127 -2.20 20.67 -22.13
N LEU A 128 -1.30 21.61 -22.42
CA LEU A 128 -0.72 22.50 -21.40
C LEU A 128 -1.78 23.45 -20.81
N PRO A 129 -2.57 24.21 -21.61
CA PRO A 129 -3.65 25.03 -21.07
C PRO A 129 -4.65 24.28 -20.19
N LEU A 130 -4.99 23.03 -20.54
CA LEU A 130 -5.88 22.19 -19.74
C LEU A 130 -5.30 21.88 -18.36
N ILE A 131 -4.00 21.63 -18.28
CA ILE A 131 -3.32 21.32 -17.01
C ILE A 131 -3.20 22.57 -16.15
N GLU A 132 -2.84 23.71 -16.74
CA GLU A 132 -2.80 24.99 -16.01
C GLU A 132 -4.17 25.35 -15.45
N ALA A 133 -5.23 25.20 -16.26
CA ALA A 133 -6.59 25.43 -15.80
C ALA A 133 -6.98 24.46 -14.68
N SER A 134 -6.62 23.18 -14.78
CA SER A 134 -6.91 22.17 -13.75
C SER A 134 -6.19 22.49 -12.43
N LEU A 135 -4.92 22.88 -12.48
CA LEU A 135 -4.14 23.27 -11.31
C LEU A 135 -4.70 24.54 -10.66
N SER A 136 -5.21 25.49 -11.44
CA SER A 136 -5.77 26.74 -10.91
C SER A 136 -7.10 26.58 -10.14
N VAL A 137 -7.80 25.46 -10.34
CA VAL A 137 -9.11 25.18 -9.74
C VAL A 137 -9.00 24.22 -8.54
N TYR A 138 -7.90 23.47 -8.46
CA TYR A 138 -7.59 22.56 -7.35
C TYR A 138 -7.21 23.35 -6.10
#